data_AF-A7NQE4-F1
#
_entry.id   AF-A7NQE4-F1
#
_cell.length_a   1.000
_cell.length_b   1.000
_cell.length_c   1.000
_cell.angle_alpha   90.00
_cell.angle_beta   90.00
_cell.angle_gamma   90.00
#
_symmetry.space_group_name_H-M   'P 1'
#
loop_
_entity.id
_entity.type
_entity.pdbx_description
1 polymer ?
#
loop_
_entity_poly.entity_id
_entity_poly.type
_entity_poly.pdbx_seq_one_letter_code
_entity_poly.pdbx_strand_id
1 'polypeptide(L)'
;MPAYLALFVYAVLALGAAVILPALADRLSSGMFSWLFGVATVGVVAALVGLALTRNDLSLRGVYLAHLCATVVWVWMEIGCRTSAGGSARRLGFARRSPLWQEVMWVAPAAGIVALTWNGANQWGVWTFALFWWGHLSMRLTAYASAHTRDGGPLIWPPWFAAGLPPAQVLSAIFPLTVSATMAVGVWLAADALAYGLATVQGVGLALVAAQAMLVCAALWFDVLPVEVWVWRLRSFHRFADLWENGRHINSVSQ
;
A
#
# COMPACT_ATOMS: atom_id res chain seq x y z
N MET A 1 -30.44 -5.25 6.27
CA MET A 1 -29.37 -5.71 7.18
C MET A 1 -28.30 -6.59 6.52
N PRO A 2 -28.59 -7.63 5.71
CA PRO A 2 -27.52 -8.51 5.18
C PRO A 2 -26.54 -7.82 4.21
N ALA A 3 -26.99 -6.83 3.42
CA ALA A 3 -26.12 -6.11 2.48
C ALA A 3 -25.02 -5.26 3.17
N TYR A 4 -25.35 -4.62 4.30
CA TYR A 4 -24.40 -3.82 5.08
C TYR A 4 -23.34 -4.69 5.74
N LEU A 5 -23.76 -5.85 6.28
CA LEU A 5 -22.83 -6.82 6.87
C LEU A 5 -21.90 -7.39 5.79
N ALA A 6 -22.42 -7.75 4.62
CA ALA A 6 -21.61 -8.24 3.50
C ALA A 6 -20.58 -7.21 3.04
N LEU A 7 -20.99 -5.94 2.89
CA LEU A 7 -20.11 -4.82 2.56
C LEU A 7 -19.01 -4.66 3.62
N PHE A 8 -19.38 -4.64 4.89
CA PHE A 8 -18.43 -4.48 5.99
C PHE A 8 -17.42 -5.62 6.05
N VAL A 9 -17.89 -6.87 6.03
CA VAL A 9 -17.02 -8.06 6.06
C VAL A 9 -16.10 -8.07 4.85
N TYR A 10 -16.61 -7.78 3.65
CA TYR A 10 -15.79 -7.67 2.45
C TYR A 10 -14.72 -6.58 2.59
N ALA A 11 -15.09 -5.38 3.02
CA ALA A 11 -14.17 -4.26 3.14
C ALA A 11 -13.04 -4.58 4.13
N VAL A 12 -13.39 -5.15 5.30
CA VAL A 12 -12.40 -5.58 6.30
C VAL A 12 -11.45 -6.63 5.74
N LEU A 13 -11.97 -7.66 5.06
CA LEU A 13 -11.13 -8.73 4.52
C LEU A 13 -10.25 -8.24 3.36
N ALA A 14 -10.82 -7.52 2.39
CA ALA A 14 -10.12 -7.09 1.19
C ALA A 14 -9.06 -6.02 1.52
N LEU A 15 -9.43 -4.99 2.29
CA LEU A 15 -8.51 -3.91 2.66
C LEU A 15 -7.52 -4.37 3.73
N GLY A 16 -7.95 -5.22 4.67
CA GLY A 16 -7.05 -5.84 5.65
C GLY A 16 -6.00 -6.71 4.98
N ALA A 17 -6.40 -7.55 4.03
CA ALA A 17 -5.46 -8.35 3.23
C ALA A 17 -4.50 -7.46 2.43
N ALA A 18 -4.99 -6.34 1.88
CA ALA A 18 -4.14 -5.39 1.18
C ALA A 18 -3.00 -4.87 2.05
N VAL A 19 -3.27 -4.53 3.31
CA VAL A 19 -2.23 -4.05 4.24
C VAL A 19 -1.33 -5.18 4.73
N ILE A 20 -1.91 -6.34 5.08
CA ILE A 20 -1.20 -7.42 5.78
C ILE A 20 -0.29 -8.23 4.84
N LEU A 21 -0.75 -8.56 3.61
CA LEU A 21 0.00 -9.46 2.72
C LEU A 21 1.38 -8.92 2.32
N PRO A 22 1.56 -7.65 1.92
CA PRO A 22 2.88 -7.09 1.67
C PRO A 22 3.79 -7.12 2.91
N ALA A 23 3.24 -6.84 4.10
CA ALA A 23 3.99 -6.86 5.35
C ALA A 23 4.41 -8.28 5.78
N LEU A 24 3.61 -9.30 5.45
CA LEU A 24 3.97 -10.70 5.66
C LEU A 24 5.03 -11.16 4.67
N ALA A 25 4.95 -10.73 3.40
CA ALA A 25 5.89 -11.10 2.36
C ALA A 25 7.35 -10.72 2.73
N ASP A 26 7.53 -9.61 3.44
CA ASP A 26 8.83 -9.15 3.95
C ASP A 26 9.49 -10.13 4.94
N ARG A 27 8.71 -11.05 5.54
CA ARG A 27 9.17 -12.00 6.56
C ARG A 27 9.45 -13.40 6.00
N LEU A 28 9.23 -13.65 4.71
CA LEU A 28 9.31 -14.98 4.11
C LEU A 28 10.74 -15.37 3.69
N SER A 29 11.02 -16.68 3.72
CA SER A 29 12.25 -17.25 3.13
C SER A 29 12.24 -17.11 1.60
N SER A 30 13.41 -17.26 0.93
CA SER A 30 13.53 -17.03 -0.52
C SER A 30 12.62 -17.91 -1.35
N GLY A 31 12.59 -19.20 -1.01
CA GLY A 31 11.78 -20.18 -1.72
C GLY A 31 10.29 -19.90 -1.54
N MET A 32 9.85 -19.68 -0.30
CA MET A 32 8.46 -19.37 0.01
C MET A 32 8.02 -18.05 -0.63
N PHE A 33 8.89 -17.05 -0.61
CA PHE A 33 8.66 -15.78 -1.28
C PHE A 33 8.49 -15.95 -2.79
N SER A 34 9.41 -16.67 -3.46
CA SER A 34 9.33 -16.89 -4.92
C SER A 34 8.06 -17.64 -5.31
N TRP A 35 7.66 -18.63 -4.51
CA TRP A 35 6.41 -19.36 -4.71
C TRP A 35 5.20 -18.44 -4.55
N LEU A 36 5.15 -17.66 -3.46
CA LEU A 36 4.06 -16.71 -3.19
C LEU A 36 3.96 -15.65 -4.29
N PHE A 37 5.10 -15.11 -4.74
CA PHE A 37 5.13 -14.12 -5.82
C PHE A 37 4.67 -14.73 -7.15
N GLY A 38 5.01 -16.00 -7.42
CA GLY A 38 4.51 -16.74 -8.57
C GLY A 38 2.98 -16.89 -8.54
N VAL A 39 2.42 -17.29 -7.40
CA VAL A 39 0.96 -17.37 -7.19
C VAL A 39 0.31 -16.00 -7.34
N ALA A 40 0.90 -14.95 -6.76
CA ALA A 40 0.39 -13.59 -6.88
C ALA A 40 0.43 -13.08 -8.34
N THR A 41 1.45 -13.47 -9.12
CA THR A 41 1.56 -13.12 -10.54
C THR A 41 0.44 -13.77 -11.37
N VAL A 42 0.13 -15.05 -11.11
CA VAL A 42 -1.05 -15.69 -11.72
C VAL A 42 -2.33 -15.00 -11.28
N GLY A 43 -2.43 -14.61 -10.01
CA GLY A 43 -3.53 -13.82 -9.46
C GLY A 43 -3.74 -12.49 -10.17
N VAL A 44 -2.67 -11.78 -10.54
CA VAL A 44 -2.75 -10.54 -11.33
C VAL A 44 -3.30 -10.78 -12.73
N VAL A 45 -2.85 -11.83 -13.41
CA VAL A 45 -3.41 -12.17 -14.74
C VAL A 45 -4.91 -12.44 -14.62
N ALA A 46 -5.31 -13.22 -13.61
CA ALA A 46 -6.73 -13.48 -13.34
C ALA A 46 -7.50 -12.20 -12.99
N ALA A 47 -6.91 -11.29 -12.23
CA ALA A 47 -7.51 -10.00 -11.88
C ALA A 47 -7.70 -9.07 -13.09
N LEU A 48 -6.73 -9.01 -13.99
CA LEU A 48 -6.83 -8.22 -15.23
C LEU A 48 -7.91 -8.81 -16.16
N VAL A 49 -7.99 -10.14 -16.27
CA VAL A 49 -9.10 -10.81 -16.98
C VAL A 49 -10.43 -10.49 -16.30
N GLY A 50 -10.49 -10.54 -14.97
CA GLY A 50 -11.67 -10.17 -14.19
C GLY A 50 -12.17 -8.76 -14.51
N LEU A 51 -11.27 -7.77 -14.49
CA LEU A 51 -11.58 -6.38 -14.83
C LEU A 51 -12.13 -6.23 -16.26
N ALA A 52 -11.51 -6.91 -17.22
CA ALA A 52 -11.96 -6.90 -18.61
C ALA A 52 -13.37 -7.49 -18.77
N LEU A 53 -13.65 -8.59 -18.07
CA LEU A 53 -14.96 -9.25 -18.07
C LEU A 53 -16.03 -8.43 -17.35
N THR A 54 -15.68 -7.70 -16.28
CA THR A 54 -16.62 -6.89 -15.50
C THR A 54 -16.77 -5.45 -16.00
N ARG A 55 -16.09 -5.06 -17.09
CA ARG A 55 -16.04 -3.66 -17.56
C ARG A 55 -17.40 -3.01 -17.83
N ASN A 56 -18.43 -3.79 -18.15
CA ASN A 56 -19.81 -3.34 -18.39
C ASN A 56 -20.81 -3.94 -17.39
N ASP A 57 -20.33 -4.67 -16.39
CA ASP A 57 -21.18 -5.24 -15.34
C ASP A 57 -21.45 -4.18 -14.27
N LEU A 58 -22.63 -3.57 -14.35
CA LEU A 58 -23.15 -2.59 -13.38
C LEU A 58 -23.95 -3.24 -12.26
N SER A 59 -23.83 -4.56 -12.07
CA SER A 59 -24.39 -5.23 -10.90
C SER A 59 -23.52 -5.02 -9.67
N LEU A 60 -24.08 -5.33 -8.50
CA LEU A 60 -23.34 -5.36 -7.24
C LEU A 60 -22.10 -6.27 -7.31
N ARG A 61 -22.20 -7.41 -8.00
CA ARG A 61 -21.10 -8.34 -8.20
C ARG A 61 -19.97 -7.70 -9.01
N GLY A 62 -20.32 -6.97 -10.07
CA GLY A 62 -19.36 -6.24 -10.90
C GLY A 62 -18.55 -5.22 -10.09
N VAL A 63 -19.19 -4.52 -9.14
CA VAL A 63 -18.50 -3.57 -8.25
C VAL A 63 -17.47 -4.27 -7.36
N TYR A 64 -17.90 -5.32 -6.63
CA TYR A 64 -17.00 -6.06 -5.75
C TYR A 64 -15.84 -6.70 -6.52
N LEU A 65 -16.12 -7.33 -7.67
CA LEU A 65 -15.06 -7.94 -8.48
C LEU A 65 -14.09 -6.90 -9.03
N ALA A 66 -14.57 -5.77 -9.55
CA ALA A 66 -13.70 -4.73 -10.08
C ALA A 66 -12.79 -4.14 -8.97
N HIS A 67 -13.34 -3.90 -7.78
CA HIS A 67 -12.57 -3.47 -6.62
C HIS A 67 -11.54 -4.53 -6.21
N LEU A 68 -11.96 -5.79 -6.02
CA LEU A 68 -11.07 -6.88 -5.61
C LEU A 68 -9.91 -7.06 -6.59
N CYS A 69 -10.21 -7.06 -7.89
CA CYS A 69 -9.21 -7.24 -8.93
C CYS A 69 -8.17 -6.10 -8.90
N ALA A 70 -8.62 -4.85 -8.80
CA ALA A 70 -7.71 -3.71 -8.67
C ALA A 70 -6.85 -3.80 -7.39
N THR A 71 -7.43 -4.23 -6.26
CA THR A 71 -6.70 -4.46 -5.01
C THR A 71 -5.64 -5.56 -5.16
N VAL A 72 -5.95 -6.67 -5.83
CA VAL A 72 -4.98 -7.75 -6.11
C VAL A 72 -3.80 -7.24 -6.93
N VAL A 73 -4.06 -6.45 -7.98
CA VAL A 73 -3.01 -5.83 -8.81
C VAL A 73 -2.13 -4.91 -7.97
N TRP A 74 -2.72 -4.12 -7.07
CA TRP A 74 -1.96 -3.26 -6.16
C TRP A 74 -1.10 -4.06 -5.16
N VAL A 75 -1.66 -5.10 -4.52
CA VAL A 75 -0.91 -5.94 -3.56
C VAL A 75 0.30 -6.59 -4.22
N TRP A 76 0.11 -7.13 -5.43
CA TRP A 76 1.22 -7.72 -6.19
C TRP A 76 2.34 -6.69 -6.46
N MET A 77 1.98 -5.45 -6.79
CA MET A 77 2.96 -4.38 -7.00
C MET A 77 3.72 -4.00 -5.74
N GLU A 78 3.04 -3.87 -4.61
CA GLU A 78 3.69 -3.60 -3.32
C GLU A 78 4.67 -4.71 -2.93
N ILE A 79 4.26 -5.97 -3.09
CA ILE A 79 5.14 -7.13 -2.84
C ILE A 79 6.35 -7.07 -3.78
N GLY A 80 6.13 -6.84 -5.07
CA GLY A 80 7.19 -6.76 -6.08
C GLY A 80 8.21 -5.65 -5.80
N CYS A 81 7.74 -4.44 -5.45
CA CYS A 81 8.62 -3.28 -5.19
C CYS A 81 9.54 -3.52 -3.98
N ARG A 82 9.05 -4.13 -2.90
CA ARG A 82 9.84 -4.38 -1.67
C ARG A 82 11.01 -5.33 -1.88
N THR A 83 10.91 -6.27 -2.84
CA THR A 83 12.00 -7.19 -3.18
C THR A 83 13.25 -6.49 -3.74
N SER A 84 13.08 -5.32 -4.35
CA SER A 84 14.17 -4.55 -4.94
C SER A 84 15.01 -3.78 -3.91
N ALA A 85 14.49 -3.62 -2.68
CA ALA A 85 15.08 -2.78 -1.64
C ALA A 85 15.87 -3.55 -0.57
N GLY A 86 15.62 -4.85 -0.38
CA GLY A 86 16.36 -5.66 0.60
C GLY A 86 17.75 -6.06 0.10
N GLY A 87 18.78 -6.02 0.96
CA GLY A 87 20.18 -6.41 0.64
C GLY A 87 20.36 -7.82 0.07
N SER A 88 19.32 -8.65 0.13
CA SER A 88 19.17 -9.89 -0.64
C SER A 88 18.69 -9.65 -2.09
N ALA A 89 19.08 -8.54 -2.72
CA ALA A 89 18.72 -8.10 -4.08
C ALA A 89 19.18 -9.06 -5.21
N ARG A 90 19.58 -10.30 -4.90
CA ARG A 90 19.75 -11.40 -5.87
C ARG A 90 18.51 -12.26 -6.09
N ARG A 91 17.43 -12.11 -5.30
CA ARG A 91 16.34 -13.13 -5.31
C ARG A 91 15.46 -13.15 -6.56
N LEU A 92 15.35 -12.07 -7.32
CA LEU A 92 14.57 -12.07 -8.58
C LEU A 92 15.19 -11.24 -9.72
N GLY A 93 16.44 -10.77 -9.60
CA GLY A 93 17.12 -10.04 -10.68
C GLY A 93 16.56 -8.64 -11.03
N PHE A 94 15.42 -8.24 -10.46
CA PHE A 94 14.82 -6.90 -10.64
C PHE A 94 15.52 -5.78 -9.86
N ALA A 95 16.78 -5.98 -9.46
CA ALA A 95 17.60 -4.96 -8.82
C ALA A 95 18.03 -3.88 -9.83
N ARG A 96 17.08 -3.07 -10.32
CA ARG A 96 17.36 -1.81 -11.02
C ARG A 96 17.12 -0.66 -10.04
N ARG A 97 18.25 -0.19 -9.52
CA ARG A 97 18.49 0.73 -8.40
C ARG A 97 18.03 2.19 -8.63
N SER A 98 16.84 2.44 -9.19
CA SER A 98 16.38 3.82 -9.41
C SER A 98 14.96 4.06 -8.88
N PRO A 99 14.70 5.11 -8.06
CA PRO A 99 13.35 5.54 -7.68
C PRO A 99 12.39 5.65 -8.84
N LEU A 100 12.90 6.07 -10.00
CA LEU A 100 12.11 6.27 -11.22
C LEU A 100 11.66 4.93 -11.80
N TRP A 101 12.46 3.87 -11.67
CA TRP A 101 12.07 2.55 -12.18
C TRP A 101 10.86 2.00 -11.43
N GLN A 102 10.82 2.18 -10.10
CA GLN A 102 9.66 1.78 -9.30
C GLN A 102 8.40 2.54 -9.70
N GLU A 103 8.51 3.85 -9.99
CA GLU A 103 7.37 4.64 -10.48
C GLU A 103 6.91 4.21 -11.88
N VAL A 104 7.84 3.91 -12.77
CA VAL A 104 7.52 3.34 -14.09
C VAL A 104 6.82 1.99 -13.96
N MET A 105 7.19 1.17 -12.97
CA MET A 105 6.47 -0.08 -12.72
C MET A 105 5.02 0.17 -12.33
N TRP A 106 4.70 1.20 -11.52
CA TRP A 106 3.31 1.57 -11.17
C TRP A 106 2.47 2.04 -12.36
N VAL A 107 3.09 2.68 -13.36
CA VAL A 107 2.39 3.17 -14.56
C VAL A 107 1.86 2.01 -15.42
N ALA A 108 2.61 0.90 -15.52
CA ALA A 108 2.22 -0.24 -16.35
C ALA A 108 0.86 -0.89 -15.98
N PRO A 109 0.59 -1.29 -14.72
CA PRO A 109 -0.71 -1.82 -14.33
C PRO A 109 -1.78 -0.74 -14.34
N ALA A 110 -1.45 0.53 -14.02
CA ALA A 110 -2.40 1.62 -14.12
C ALA A 110 -2.94 1.75 -15.56
N ALA A 111 -2.02 1.80 -16.53
CA ALA A 111 -2.33 1.84 -17.95
C ALA A 111 -3.07 0.57 -18.40
N GLY A 112 -2.68 -0.61 -17.89
CA GLY A 112 -3.35 -1.88 -18.17
C GLY A 112 -4.81 -1.88 -17.70
N ILE A 113 -5.06 -1.47 -16.45
CA ILE A 113 -6.42 -1.37 -15.90
C ILE A 113 -7.25 -0.38 -16.73
N VAL A 114 -6.73 0.82 -16.96
CA VAL A 114 -7.40 1.88 -17.73
C VAL A 114 -7.69 1.43 -19.16
N ALA A 115 -6.75 0.74 -19.83
CA ALA A 115 -6.95 0.25 -21.19
C ALA A 115 -8.03 -0.85 -21.25
N LEU A 116 -8.04 -1.78 -20.29
CA LEU A 116 -9.01 -2.88 -20.24
C LEU A 116 -10.43 -2.41 -19.91
N THR A 117 -10.56 -1.37 -19.08
CA THR A 117 -11.84 -0.77 -18.71
C THR A 117 -12.16 0.49 -19.49
N TRP A 118 -11.37 0.82 -20.52
CA TRP A 118 -11.58 2.00 -21.34
C TRP A 118 -12.96 1.92 -22.01
N ASN A 119 -13.74 3.00 -21.94
CA ASN A 119 -15.11 3.06 -22.43
C ASN A 119 -16.09 2.03 -21.79
N GLY A 120 -15.69 1.40 -20.68
CA GLY A 120 -16.56 0.54 -19.89
C GLY A 120 -17.50 1.35 -18.98
N ALA A 121 -18.68 0.83 -18.69
CA ALA A 121 -19.60 1.47 -17.75
C ALA A 121 -19.15 1.32 -16.28
N ASN A 122 -18.42 0.24 -15.96
CA ASN A 122 -17.90 -0.04 -14.62
C ASN A 122 -16.47 0.49 -14.48
N GLN A 123 -16.34 1.62 -13.76
CA GLN A 123 -15.05 2.28 -13.51
C GLN A 123 -14.53 2.07 -12.08
N TRP A 124 -15.15 1.21 -11.27
CA TRP A 124 -14.78 1.03 -9.86
C TRP A 124 -13.36 0.50 -9.68
N GLY A 125 -12.88 -0.34 -10.61
CA GLY A 125 -11.50 -0.83 -10.61
C GLY A 125 -10.47 0.29 -10.84
N VAL A 126 -10.78 1.24 -11.72
CA VAL A 126 -9.92 2.41 -11.98
C VAL A 126 -9.83 3.29 -10.73
N TRP A 127 -10.97 3.65 -10.14
CA TRP A 127 -11.01 4.45 -8.91
C TRP A 127 -10.26 3.78 -7.75
N THR A 128 -10.47 2.47 -7.60
CA THR A 128 -9.78 1.65 -6.58
C THR A 128 -8.27 1.71 -6.78
N PHE A 129 -7.76 1.44 -7.98
CA PHE A 129 -6.32 1.48 -8.24
C PHE A 129 -5.74 2.89 -8.10
N ALA A 130 -6.45 3.91 -8.62
CA ALA A 130 -6.00 5.30 -8.58
C ALA A 130 -5.82 5.82 -7.14
N LEU A 131 -6.75 5.51 -6.24
CA LEU A 131 -6.62 5.88 -4.83
C LEU A 131 -5.43 5.21 -4.14
N PHE A 132 -5.19 3.94 -4.44
CA PHE A 132 -4.03 3.26 -3.88
C PHE A 132 -2.71 3.82 -4.44
N TRP A 133 -2.66 4.09 -5.74
CA TRP A 133 -1.49 4.71 -6.36
C TRP A 133 -1.25 6.11 -5.81
N TRP A 134 -2.32 6.90 -5.63
CA TRP A 134 -2.26 8.19 -4.93
C TRP A 134 -1.64 8.04 -3.54
N GLY A 135 -2.11 7.09 -2.75
CA GLY A 135 -1.55 6.79 -1.42
C GLY A 135 -0.06 6.45 -1.48
N HIS A 136 0.35 5.60 -2.43
CA HIS A 136 1.75 5.23 -2.63
C HIS A 136 2.65 6.44 -2.95
N LEU A 137 2.25 7.26 -3.92
CA LEU A 137 2.96 8.49 -4.29
C LEU A 137 3.09 9.44 -3.10
N SER A 138 1.99 9.58 -2.36
CA SER A 138 1.89 10.47 -1.21
C SER A 138 2.84 10.05 -0.10
N MET A 139 2.80 8.78 0.32
CA MET A 139 3.69 8.25 1.36
C MET A 139 5.17 8.37 1.00
N ARG A 140 5.52 8.23 -0.29
CA ARG A 140 6.90 8.46 -0.73
C ARG A 140 7.31 9.90 -0.49
N LEU A 141 6.52 10.86 -0.97
CA LEU A 141 6.81 12.29 -0.82
C LEU A 141 6.91 12.70 0.66
N THR A 142 6.07 12.15 1.53
CA THR A 142 6.05 12.45 2.97
C THR A 142 7.21 11.80 3.72
N ALA A 143 7.57 10.57 3.39
CA ALA A 143 8.73 9.88 3.95
C ALA A 143 10.04 10.65 3.68
N TYR A 144 10.19 11.26 2.50
CA TYR A 144 11.33 12.14 2.21
C TYR A 144 11.35 13.42 3.05
N ALA A 145 10.20 14.03 3.29
CA ALA A 145 10.11 15.21 4.16
C ALA A 145 10.54 14.87 5.60
N SER A 146 10.06 13.73 6.11
CA SER A 146 10.33 13.20 7.46
C SER A 146 11.80 12.78 7.66
N ALA A 147 12.40 12.20 6.62
CA ALA A 147 13.81 11.81 6.56
C ALA A 147 14.80 12.98 6.75
N HIS A 148 14.45 14.13 6.19
CA HIS A 148 15.35 15.29 6.10
C HIS A 148 15.14 16.28 7.25
N THR A 149 14.01 16.20 7.95
CA THR A 149 13.73 16.96 9.19
C THR A 149 14.28 16.29 10.45
N ARG A 150 14.68 15.01 10.38
CA ARG A 150 15.39 14.33 11.47
C ARG A 150 16.90 14.43 11.25
N ASP A 151 17.57 15.22 12.07
CA ASP A 151 19.03 15.28 12.19
C ASP A 151 19.65 13.89 12.47
N GLY A 152 19.89 13.09 11.42
CA GLY A 152 20.59 11.80 11.52
C GLY A 152 19.76 10.58 11.95
N GLY A 153 18.42 10.62 11.86
CA GLY A 153 17.59 9.42 12.07
C GLY A 153 17.78 8.38 10.96
N PRO A 154 17.69 7.06 11.24
CA PRO A 154 17.89 6.03 10.21
C PRO A 154 16.81 6.15 9.13
N LEU A 155 17.26 6.53 7.93
CA LEU A 155 16.45 6.59 6.74
C LEU A 155 15.87 5.19 6.45
N ILE A 156 14.55 5.04 6.37
CA ILE A 156 13.91 3.78 5.96
C ILE A 156 14.29 3.44 4.51
N TRP A 157 14.61 4.47 3.72
CA TRP A 157 15.01 4.39 2.32
C TRP A 157 16.51 4.69 2.13
N PRO A 158 17.15 4.34 1.01
CA PRO A 158 18.56 4.66 0.79
C PRO A 158 18.81 6.16 0.46
N PRO A 159 19.97 6.76 0.82
CA PRO A 159 20.25 8.19 0.62
C PRO A 159 20.25 8.67 -0.83
N TRP A 160 20.59 7.81 -1.79
CA TRP A 160 20.59 8.12 -3.23
C TRP A 160 19.19 8.35 -3.82
N PHE A 161 18.14 8.02 -3.06
CA PHE A 161 16.75 8.22 -3.43
C PHE A 161 16.36 9.71 -3.40
N ALA A 162 17.00 10.51 -2.54
CA ALA A 162 16.71 11.95 -2.37
C ALA A 162 17.42 12.85 -3.42
N ALA A 163 18.24 12.28 -4.30
CA ALA A 163 18.95 13.03 -5.31
C ALA A 163 17.97 13.60 -6.36
N GLY A 164 17.79 14.92 -6.36
CA GLY A 164 16.95 15.64 -7.32
C GLY A 164 15.56 16.07 -6.82
N LEU A 165 15.22 15.83 -5.54
CA LEU A 165 13.98 16.29 -4.94
C LEU A 165 14.10 17.74 -4.40
N PRO A 166 12.99 18.50 -4.35
CA PRO A 166 12.98 19.82 -3.75
C PRO A 166 13.29 19.78 -2.24
N PRO A 167 13.66 20.93 -1.63
CA PRO A 167 14.04 21.00 -0.22
C PRO A 167 12.96 20.45 0.72
N ALA A 168 13.38 19.88 1.83
CA ALA A 168 12.53 19.27 2.86
C ALA A 168 11.33 20.12 3.31
N GLN A 169 11.51 21.45 3.32
CA GLN A 169 10.50 22.43 3.73
C GLN A 169 9.30 22.52 2.76
N VAL A 170 9.52 22.25 1.48
CA VAL A 170 8.43 22.19 0.49
C VAL A 170 7.69 20.86 0.60
N LEU A 171 8.44 19.78 0.83
CA LEU A 171 7.88 18.43 0.99
C LEU A 171 7.08 18.28 2.30
N SER A 172 7.44 19.01 3.37
CA SER A 172 6.69 19.00 4.64
C SER A 172 5.33 19.68 4.53
N ALA A 173 5.14 20.63 3.61
CA ALA A 173 3.85 21.24 3.32
C ALA A 173 2.93 20.37 2.43
N ILE A 174 3.52 19.47 1.63
CA ILE A 174 2.75 18.50 0.83
C ILE A 174 1.99 17.53 1.73
N PHE A 175 2.56 17.15 2.88
CA PHE A 175 1.91 16.24 3.81
C PHE A 175 0.50 16.68 4.25
N PRO A 176 0.31 17.85 4.90
CA PRO A 176 -1.01 18.28 5.36
C PRO A 176 -1.98 18.52 4.20
N LEU A 177 -1.48 18.97 3.05
CA LEU A 177 -2.31 19.14 1.85
C LEU A 177 -2.83 17.80 1.34
N THR A 178 -1.96 16.81 1.21
CA THR A 178 -2.33 15.49 0.71
C THR A 178 -3.23 14.74 1.66
N VAL A 179 -2.98 14.81 2.97
CA VAL A 179 -3.87 14.27 3.99
C VAL A 179 -5.25 14.93 3.94
N SER A 180 -5.29 16.27 3.87
CA SER A 180 -6.54 17.03 3.81
C SER A 180 -7.32 16.74 2.53
N ALA A 181 -6.64 16.66 1.38
CA ALA A 181 -7.26 16.31 0.11
C ALA A 181 -7.82 14.88 0.13
N THR A 182 -7.06 13.92 0.66
CA THR A 182 -7.51 12.52 0.75
C THR A 182 -8.69 12.39 1.71
N MET A 183 -8.67 13.10 2.85
CA MET A 183 -9.79 13.17 3.79
C MET A 183 -11.03 13.79 3.12
N ALA A 184 -10.88 14.93 2.44
CA ALA A 184 -11.98 15.60 1.76
C ALA A 184 -12.63 14.71 0.69
N VAL A 185 -11.81 14.02 -0.13
CA VAL A 185 -12.29 13.04 -1.11
C VAL A 185 -13.02 11.89 -0.42
N GLY A 186 -12.48 11.35 0.68
CA GLY A 186 -13.14 10.31 1.44
C GLY A 186 -14.50 10.74 2.00
N VAL A 187 -14.59 11.95 2.57
CA VAL A 187 -15.83 12.50 3.13
C VAL A 187 -16.84 12.75 2.02
N TRP A 188 -16.41 13.31 0.89
CA TRP A 188 -17.27 13.52 -0.27
C TRP A 188 -17.86 12.22 -0.80
N LEU A 189 -17.02 11.20 -1.02
CA LEU A 189 -17.47 9.88 -1.46
C LEU A 189 -18.41 9.21 -0.45
N ALA A 190 -18.14 9.35 0.85
CA ALA A 190 -19.00 8.82 1.90
C ALA A 190 -20.36 9.55 1.94
N ALA A 191 -20.37 10.86 1.78
CA ALA A 191 -21.59 11.66 1.71
C ALA A 191 -22.45 11.26 0.50
N ASP A 192 -21.83 11.12 -0.68
CA ASP A 192 -22.52 10.65 -1.88
C ASP A 192 -23.03 9.21 -1.70
N ALA A 193 -22.25 8.32 -1.08
CA ALA A 193 -22.69 6.97 -0.78
C ALA A 193 -23.95 6.92 0.09
N LEU A 194 -24.04 7.82 1.09
CA LEU A 194 -25.21 7.97 1.94
C LEU A 194 -26.40 8.57 1.18
N ALA A 195 -26.15 9.53 0.29
CA ALA A 195 -27.18 10.15 -0.55
C ALA A 195 -27.81 9.16 -1.55
N TYR A 196 -27.00 8.36 -2.23
CA TYR A 196 -27.49 7.28 -3.11
C TYR A 196 -28.11 6.12 -2.33
N GLY A 197 -27.66 5.90 -1.09
CA GLY A 197 -28.10 4.81 -0.23
C GLY A 197 -27.43 3.47 -0.56
N LEU A 198 -27.06 2.72 0.48
CA LEU A 198 -26.33 1.44 0.36
C LEU A 198 -27.16 0.26 -0.19
N ALA A 199 -28.44 0.50 -0.53
CA ALA A 199 -29.26 -0.45 -1.29
C ALA A 199 -28.99 -0.39 -2.80
N THR A 200 -28.32 0.67 -3.28
CA THR A 200 -28.00 0.87 -4.70
C THR A 200 -26.58 0.43 -5.01
N VAL A 201 -26.33 0.05 -6.27
CA VAL A 201 -24.99 -0.34 -6.73
C VAL A 201 -24.01 0.83 -6.61
N GLN A 202 -24.42 2.04 -7.01
CA GLN A 202 -23.64 3.26 -6.87
C GLN A 202 -23.28 3.54 -5.41
N GLY A 203 -24.26 3.48 -4.49
CA GLY A 203 -24.01 3.71 -3.07
C GLY A 203 -22.98 2.73 -2.49
N VAL A 204 -23.03 1.45 -2.88
CA VAL A 204 -22.04 0.45 -2.46
C VAL A 204 -20.64 0.72 -3.03
N GLY A 205 -20.55 1.06 -4.33
CA GLY A 205 -19.27 1.38 -4.96
C GLY A 205 -18.60 2.61 -4.32
N LEU A 206 -19.38 3.67 -4.09
CA LEU A 206 -18.91 4.87 -3.39
C LEU A 206 -18.47 4.56 -1.97
N ALA A 207 -19.22 3.74 -1.22
CA ALA A 207 -18.86 3.36 0.14
C ALA A 207 -17.54 2.58 0.22
N LEU A 208 -17.28 1.67 -0.74
CA LEU A 208 -16.02 0.94 -0.82
C LEU A 208 -14.84 1.87 -1.07
N VAL A 209 -14.97 2.73 -2.08
CA VAL A 209 -13.91 3.68 -2.46
C VAL A 209 -13.70 4.73 -1.37
N ALA A 210 -14.76 5.15 -0.67
CA ALA A 210 -14.67 6.02 0.51
C ALA A 210 -13.93 5.34 1.66
N ALA A 211 -14.27 4.10 2.01
CA ALA A 211 -13.58 3.34 3.05
C ALA A 211 -12.09 3.16 2.72
N GLN A 212 -11.76 2.91 1.45
CA GLN A 212 -10.38 2.85 0.99
C GLN A 212 -9.68 4.21 1.10
N ALA A 213 -10.31 5.32 0.70
CA ALA A 213 -9.74 6.65 0.85
C ALA A 213 -9.44 6.98 2.32
N MET A 214 -10.34 6.60 3.24
CA MET A 214 -10.13 6.75 4.68
C MET A 214 -8.96 5.90 5.18
N LEU A 215 -8.80 4.67 4.67
CA LEU A 215 -7.66 3.83 4.99
C LEU A 215 -6.34 4.46 4.49
N VAL A 216 -6.32 5.00 3.27
CA VAL A 216 -5.16 5.72 2.74
C VAL A 216 -4.85 6.96 3.58
N CYS A 217 -5.88 7.72 3.97
CA CYS A 217 -5.71 8.87 4.86
C CYS A 217 -5.11 8.47 6.22
N ALA A 218 -5.62 7.40 6.82
CA ALA A 218 -5.09 6.86 8.07
C ALA A 218 -3.62 6.40 7.90
N ALA A 219 -3.29 5.73 6.80
CA ALA A 219 -1.93 5.32 6.49
C ALA A 219 -0.97 6.52 6.38
N LEU A 220 -1.41 7.62 5.74
CA LEU A 220 -0.63 8.86 5.65
C LEU A 220 -0.38 9.47 7.05
N TRP A 221 -1.40 9.51 7.91
CA TRP A 221 -1.21 9.95 9.30
C TRP A 221 -0.20 9.09 10.06
N PHE A 222 -0.28 7.77 9.89
CA PHE A 222 0.62 6.83 10.55
C PHE A 222 2.07 6.90 10.04
N ASP A 223 2.30 7.35 8.81
CA ASP A 223 3.64 7.54 8.26
C ASP A 223 4.41 8.68 8.96
N VAL A 224 3.69 9.74 9.36
CA VAL A 224 4.30 10.94 9.97
C VAL A 224 4.36 10.88 11.49
N LEU A 225 3.44 10.16 12.13
CA LEU A 225 3.40 10.06 13.58
C LEU A 225 4.72 9.45 14.12
N PRO A 226 5.50 10.17 14.94
CA PRO A 226 6.79 9.72 15.48
C PRO A 226 6.61 8.73 16.64
N VAL A 227 5.55 7.94 16.61
CA VAL A 227 5.13 7.16 17.74
C VAL A 227 5.73 5.76 17.60
N GLU A 228 6.46 5.33 18.63
CA GLU A 228 6.95 3.96 18.82
C GLU A 228 5.80 2.93 19.02
N VAL A 229 4.60 3.18 18.49
CA VAL A 229 3.45 2.25 18.53
C VAL A 229 3.65 1.01 17.67
N TRP A 230 4.73 0.95 16.88
CA TRP A 230 5.15 -0.23 16.14
C TRP A 230 5.97 -1.21 16.97
N VAL A 231 5.53 -1.52 18.20
CA VAL A 231 6.04 -2.66 18.99
C VAL A 231 5.94 -3.99 18.21
N TRP A 232 5.17 -4.04 17.12
CA TRP A 232 5.09 -5.16 16.16
C TRP A 232 6.28 -5.29 15.19
N ARG A 233 7.12 -4.25 15.06
CA ARG A 233 8.47 -4.38 14.51
C ARG A 233 9.39 -4.71 15.67
N LEU A 234 9.21 -5.91 16.21
CA LEU A 234 10.03 -6.54 17.24
C LEU A 234 11.52 -6.46 16.86
N ARG A 235 12.15 -5.34 17.26
CA ARG A 235 13.58 -5.19 17.52
C ARG A 235 13.99 -5.94 18.80
N SER A 236 13.21 -6.94 19.22
CA SER A 236 13.37 -7.67 20.47
C SER A 236 14.09 -9.01 20.30
N PHE A 237 15.20 -9.03 19.54
CA PHE A 237 16.12 -10.16 19.67
C PHE A 237 17.60 -9.78 19.61
N HIS A 238 18.00 -8.75 18.84
CA HIS A 238 19.44 -8.39 18.81
C HIS A 238 19.86 -7.51 19.99
N ARG A 239 19.05 -6.53 20.39
CA ARG A 239 19.44 -5.62 21.48
C ARG A 239 19.45 -6.29 22.87
N PHE A 240 18.70 -7.38 23.06
CA PHE A 240 18.77 -8.19 24.29
C PHE A 240 19.89 -9.24 24.25
N ALA A 241 20.23 -9.78 23.08
CA ALA A 241 21.38 -10.67 22.92
C ALA A 241 22.70 -9.94 23.19
N ASP A 242 22.86 -8.72 22.64
CA ASP A 242 24.06 -7.90 22.85
C ASP A 242 24.23 -7.47 24.33
N LEU A 243 23.12 -7.20 25.04
CA LEU A 243 23.17 -6.88 26.48
C LEU A 243 23.46 -8.12 27.33
N TRP A 244 23.04 -9.32 26.89
CA TRP A 244 23.34 -10.58 27.59
C TRP A 244 24.77 -11.10 27.31
N GLU A 245 25.32 -10.86 26.12
CA GLU A 245 26.72 -11.14 25.80
C GLU A 245 27.67 -10.14 26.47
N ASN A 246 27.36 -8.84 26.45
CA ASN A 246 28.18 -7.84 27.15
C ASN A 246 28.10 -7.96 28.67
N GLY A 247 26.96 -8.39 29.23
CA GLY A 247 26.83 -8.68 30.66
C GLY A 247 27.66 -9.89 31.12
N ARG A 248 27.95 -10.85 30.24
CA ARG A 248 28.85 -11.99 30.54
C ARG A 248 30.33 -11.60 30.55
N HIS A 249 30.73 -10.63 29.72
CA HIS A 249 32.11 -10.16 29.68
C HIS A 249 32.52 -9.28 30.88
N ILE A 250 31.57 -8.60 31.53
CA ILE A 250 31.86 -7.77 32.71
C ILE A 250 32.12 -8.66 33.94
N ASN A 251 31.48 -9.84 34.03
CA ASN A 251 31.64 -10.75 35.17
C ASN A 251 32.83 -11.72 35.04
N SER A 252 33.53 -11.76 33.90
CA SER A 252 34.69 -12.64 33.69
C SER A 252 36.04 -11.94 33.86
N VAL A 253 36.07 -10.66 34.22
CA VAL A 253 37.30 -9.87 34.44
C VAL A 253 37.57 -9.63 35.93
N SER A 254 36.75 -10.19 36.82
CA SER A 254 36.89 -10.05 38.28
C SER A 254 37.04 -11.40 39.02
N GLN A 255 37.79 -12.34 38.45
CA GLN A 255 38.33 -13.49 39.19
C GLN A 255 39.81 -13.66 38.90
#